data_AF-A0A5E4JYT4-F1
#
_entry.id   AF-A0A5E4JYT4-F1
#
_cell.length_a   1.000
_cell.length_b   1.000
_cell.length_c   1.000
_cell.angle_alpha   90.00
_cell.angle_beta   90.00
_cell.angle_gamma   90.00
#
_symmetry.space_group_name_H-M   'P 1'
#
loop_
_entity.id
_entity.type
_entity.pdbx_description
1 polymer ?
#
loop_
_entity_poly.entity_id
_entity_poly.type
_entity_poly.pdbx_seq_one_letter_code
_entity_poly.pdbx_strand_id
1 'polypeptide(L)'
;MQTKEELSQRGKKSRAKGQRFESKVRQDLENKGWIVSKWMNTVDLDKDGNIGKIVPAKRKYNPFLKALSLGTGFQDFVCFRSFGKSEETIEGTPIPEEYINKEEKKSFEVIGLEVKGNGYLDQIEKGMCFWLLGHNIFSRILIAKRGKKAGEIEYLDFKERYNKN
;
A
#
# COMPACT_ATOMS: atom_id res chain seq x y z
N MET A 1 -3.43 10.86 -36.27
CA MET A 1 -2.64 9.80 -35.60
C MET A 1 -1.58 10.50 -34.75
N GLN A 2 -1.43 10.19 -33.45
CA GLN A 2 -0.46 10.88 -32.59
C GLN A 2 0.98 10.49 -32.98
N THR A 3 1.91 11.44 -32.92
CA THR A 3 3.33 11.18 -33.24
C THR A 3 4.04 10.43 -32.11
N LYS A 4 5.16 9.78 -32.41
CA LYS A 4 6.02 9.10 -31.42
C LYS A 4 6.49 10.07 -30.32
N GLU A 5 6.75 11.31 -30.68
CA GLU A 5 7.17 12.37 -29.75
C GLU A 5 6.04 12.79 -28.82
N GLU A 6 4.83 12.97 -29.33
CA GLU A 6 3.63 13.28 -28.53
C GLU A 6 3.34 12.19 -27.50
N LEU A 7 3.41 10.92 -27.91
CA LEU A 7 3.22 9.77 -27.01
C LEU A 7 4.30 9.72 -25.92
N SER A 8 5.56 9.99 -26.29
CA SER A 8 6.67 10.06 -25.33
C SER A 8 6.46 11.16 -24.29
N GLN A 9 6.10 12.37 -24.72
CA GLN A 9 5.83 13.49 -23.82
C GLN A 9 4.62 13.22 -22.92
N ARG A 10 3.55 12.61 -23.46
CA ARG A 10 2.39 12.17 -22.67
C ARG A 10 2.80 11.17 -21.60
N GLY A 11 3.65 10.20 -21.95
CA GLY A 11 4.18 9.22 -21.02
C GLY A 11 4.98 9.85 -19.88
N LYS A 12 5.89 10.78 -20.19
CA LYS A 12 6.66 11.54 -19.18
C LYS A 12 5.75 12.31 -18.23
N LYS A 13 4.78 13.06 -18.77
CA LYS A 13 3.79 13.81 -17.98
C LYS A 13 2.95 12.89 -17.09
N SER A 14 2.53 11.74 -17.62
CA SER A 14 1.74 10.75 -16.86
C SER A 14 2.53 10.17 -15.68
N ARG A 15 3.78 9.76 -15.90
CA ARG A 15 4.66 9.23 -14.84
C ARG A 15 4.91 10.27 -13.75
N ALA A 16 5.23 11.51 -14.14
CA ALA A 16 5.43 12.60 -13.19
C ALA A 16 4.17 12.89 -12.36
N LYS A 17 2.97 12.85 -12.98
CA LYS A 17 1.70 12.99 -12.27
C LYS A 17 1.43 11.81 -11.33
N GLY A 18 1.81 10.59 -11.70
CA GLY A 18 1.73 9.40 -10.86
C GLY A 18 2.60 9.54 -9.61
N GLN A 19 3.88 9.85 -9.79
CA GLN A 19 4.84 10.05 -8.70
C GLN A 19 4.38 11.15 -7.74
N ARG A 20 3.92 12.30 -8.25
CA ARG A 20 3.39 13.38 -7.40
C ARG A 20 2.17 12.93 -6.59
N PHE A 21 1.30 12.12 -7.18
CA PHE A 21 0.12 11.60 -6.49
C PHE A 21 0.51 10.60 -5.40
N GLU A 22 1.43 9.68 -5.69
CA GLU A 22 2.01 8.74 -4.72
C GLU A 22 2.65 9.48 -3.52
N SER A 23 3.47 10.52 -3.78
CA SER A 23 4.04 11.34 -2.72
C SER A 23 2.97 12.04 -1.88
N LYS A 24 1.88 12.49 -2.50
CA LYS A 24 0.77 13.12 -1.78
C LYS A 24 0.03 12.12 -0.88
N VAL A 25 -0.20 10.89 -1.36
CA VAL A 25 -0.82 9.82 -0.58
C VAL A 25 0.02 9.48 0.65
N ARG A 26 1.34 9.38 0.49
CA ARG A 26 2.26 9.19 1.62
C ARG A 26 2.10 10.29 2.66
N GLN A 27 2.19 11.55 2.25
CA GLN A 27 2.07 12.71 3.16
C GLN A 27 0.72 12.72 3.88
N ASP A 28 -0.38 12.42 3.17
CA ASP A 28 -1.72 12.36 3.76
C ASP A 28 -1.83 11.26 4.84
N LEU A 29 -1.26 10.08 4.61
CA LEU A 29 -1.24 9.00 5.61
C LEU A 29 -0.33 9.31 6.79
N GLU A 30 0.85 9.86 6.55
CA GLU A 30 1.78 10.30 7.60
C GLU A 30 1.12 11.37 8.49
N ASN A 31 0.42 12.33 7.90
CA ASN A 31 -0.37 13.33 8.64
C ASN A 31 -1.53 12.72 9.44
N LYS A 32 -2.03 11.55 9.04
CA LYS A 32 -3.04 10.76 9.76
C LYS A 32 -2.44 9.83 10.82
N GLY A 33 -1.13 9.95 11.10
CA GLY A 33 -0.43 9.19 12.13
C GLY A 33 0.02 7.80 11.70
N TRP A 34 0.04 7.51 10.40
CA TRP A 34 0.61 6.26 9.89
C TRP A 34 2.11 6.39 9.67
N ILE A 35 2.84 5.32 9.98
CA ILE A 35 4.20 5.15 9.49
C ILE A 35 4.11 4.49 8.11
N VAL A 36 4.71 5.10 7.09
CA VAL A 36 4.58 4.68 5.69
C VAL A 36 5.96 4.36 5.11
N SER A 37 6.15 3.12 4.65
CA SER A 37 7.38 2.69 4.00
C SER A 37 7.11 2.11 2.61
N LYS A 38 8.06 2.28 1.67
CA LYS A 38 7.99 1.58 0.38
C LYS A 38 8.16 0.09 0.62
N TRP A 39 7.25 -0.71 0.08
CA TRP A 39 7.37 -2.15 0.15
C TRP A 39 8.28 -2.65 -0.97
N MET A 40 9.32 -3.40 -0.60
CA MET A 40 10.41 -3.81 -1.50
C MET A 40 10.32 -5.28 -1.93
N ASN A 41 9.21 -5.95 -1.63
CA ASN A 41 8.95 -7.33 -2.03
C ASN A 41 7.77 -7.40 -3.01
N THR A 42 7.60 -8.52 -3.69
CA THR A 42 6.45 -8.82 -4.54
C THR A 42 5.99 -10.24 -4.27
N VAL A 43 4.78 -10.57 -4.70
CA VAL A 43 4.33 -11.96 -4.75
C VAL A 43 4.78 -12.55 -6.09
N ASP A 44 5.44 -13.70 -6.02
CA ASP A 44 5.71 -14.52 -7.19
C ASP A 44 4.45 -15.32 -7.53
N LEU A 45 3.88 -15.05 -8.70
CA LEU A 45 2.68 -15.71 -9.23
C LEU A 45 3.03 -16.71 -10.34
N ASP A 46 4.29 -17.15 -10.42
CA ASP A 46 4.73 -18.00 -11.53
C ASP A 46 3.94 -19.29 -11.63
N LYS A 47 3.62 -19.68 -12.88
CA LYS A 47 2.75 -20.81 -13.18
C LYS A 47 3.45 -22.17 -13.02
N ASP A 48 4.76 -22.18 -12.91
CA ASP A 48 5.62 -23.37 -12.88
C ASP A 48 5.67 -24.04 -11.48
N GLY A 49 4.59 -23.95 -10.70
CA GLY A 49 4.42 -24.67 -9.43
C GLY A 49 4.90 -23.95 -8.16
N ASN A 50 5.46 -22.74 -8.27
CA ASN A 50 5.88 -21.91 -7.14
C ASN A 50 4.93 -20.74 -6.87
N ILE A 51 3.62 -20.96 -7.04
CA ILE A 51 2.61 -19.91 -6.80
C ILE A 51 2.67 -19.50 -5.33
N GLY A 52 2.83 -18.20 -5.09
CA GLY A 52 2.59 -17.65 -3.77
C GLY A 52 3.79 -17.65 -2.85
N LYS A 53 4.88 -17.01 -3.28
CA LYS A 53 6.00 -16.68 -2.39
C LYS A 53 6.26 -15.18 -2.40
N ILE A 54 6.54 -14.61 -1.23
CA ILE A 54 7.09 -13.26 -1.15
C ILE A 54 8.56 -13.32 -1.57
N VAL A 55 8.89 -12.61 -2.64
CA VAL A 55 10.25 -12.51 -3.17
C VAL A 55 10.69 -11.04 -3.26
N PRO A 56 11.98 -10.74 -3.12
CA PRO A 56 12.47 -9.38 -3.34
C PRO A 56 12.12 -8.86 -4.73
N ALA A 57 11.77 -7.57 -4.84
CA ALA A 57 11.48 -6.96 -6.13
C ALA A 57 12.70 -7.02 -7.06
N LYS A 58 12.52 -7.58 -8.26
CA LYS A 58 13.59 -7.68 -9.27
C LYS A 58 14.08 -6.27 -9.65
N ARG A 59 15.39 -6.07 -9.64
CA ARG A 59 16.02 -4.81 -10.09
C ARG A 59 15.70 -4.59 -11.57
N LYS A 60 15.45 -3.32 -11.94
CA LYS A 60 15.17 -2.93 -13.33
C LYS A 60 16.37 -2.20 -13.91
N TYR A 61 16.83 -2.63 -15.09
CA TYR A 61 17.88 -1.93 -15.81
C TYR A 61 17.39 -0.56 -16.29
N ASN A 62 18.11 0.50 -15.93
CA ASN A 62 17.85 1.85 -16.42
C ASN A 62 18.83 2.15 -17.58
N PRO A 63 18.36 2.21 -18.83
CA PRO A 63 19.23 2.39 -19.99
C PRO A 63 19.87 3.78 -20.05
N PHE A 64 19.28 4.79 -19.40
CA PHE A 64 19.83 6.16 -19.39
C PHE A 64 21.02 6.28 -18.43
N LEU A 65 20.95 5.61 -17.29
CA LEU A 65 22.03 5.58 -16.29
C LEU A 65 22.99 4.40 -16.49
N LYS A 66 22.66 3.48 -17.41
CA LYS A 66 23.37 2.21 -17.63
C LYS A 66 23.60 1.41 -16.34
N ALA A 67 22.64 1.46 -15.43
CA ALA A 67 22.74 0.86 -14.10
C ALA A 67 21.47 0.11 -13.71
N LEU A 68 21.61 -0.92 -12.86
CA LEU A 68 20.47 -1.60 -12.24
C LEU A 68 19.89 -0.70 -11.15
N SER A 69 18.69 -0.19 -11.41
CA SER A 69 17.91 0.55 -10.41
C SER A 69 17.10 -0.43 -9.55
N LEU A 70 16.86 -0.06 -8.30
CA LEU A 70 15.97 -0.83 -7.42
C LEU A 70 14.59 -0.97 -8.10
N GLY A 71 14.09 -2.21 -8.16
CA GLY A 71 12.70 -2.44 -8.49
C GLY A 71 11.83 -1.99 -7.33
N THR A 72 10.69 -1.40 -7.62
CA THR A 72 9.63 -1.21 -6.61
C THR A 72 8.88 -2.53 -6.48
N GLY A 73 8.62 -2.94 -5.24
CA GLY A 73 7.79 -4.11 -4.96
C GLY A 73 6.32 -3.88 -5.29
N PHE A 74 5.50 -4.87 -4.93
CA PHE A 74 4.06 -4.77 -4.87
C PHE A 74 3.61 -5.13 -3.44
N GLN A 75 2.99 -4.24 -2.69
CA GLN A 75 2.30 -2.99 -3.10
C GLN A 75 3.20 -1.74 -3.10
N ASP A 76 2.64 -0.58 -3.45
CA ASP A 76 3.37 0.69 -3.38
C ASP A 76 3.91 1.02 -1.98
N PHE A 77 3.11 0.79 -0.94
CA PHE A 77 3.52 1.00 0.45
C PHE A 77 3.06 -0.13 1.37
N VAL A 78 3.82 -0.29 2.45
CA VAL A 78 3.35 -0.87 3.70
C VAL A 78 3.12 0.27 4.70
N CYS A 79 1.96 0.28 5.33
CA CYS A 79 1.61 1.27 6.33
C CYS A 79 1.33 0.57 7.65
N PHE A 80 1.85 1.12 8.74
CA PHE A 80 1.58 0.60 10.07
C PHE A 80 1.39 1.69 11.10
N ARG A 81 0.55 1.39 12.09
CA ARG A 81 0.31 2.25 13.25
C ARG A 81 0.12 1.39 14.48
N SER A 82 0.64 1.84 15.62
CA SER A 82 0.30 1.23 16.90
C SER A 82 -1.12 1.64 17.27
N PHE A 83 -1.91 0.70 17.79
CA PHE A 83 -3.13 1.02 18.51
C PHE A 83 -2.95 0.51 19.94
N GLY A 84 -3.13 1.42 20.90
CA GLY A 84 -2.82 1.15 22.30
C GLY A 84 -3.16 2.36 23.17
N LYS A 85 -4.43 2.43 23.55
CA LYS A 85 -4.94 2.65 24.91
C LYS A 85 -6.38 2.16 24.87
N SER A 86 -6.66 0.91 25.23
CA SER A 86 -7.91 0.70 25.96
C SER A 86 -7.61 1.28 27.33
N GLU A 87 -8.33 2.32 27.75
CA GLU A 87 -8.46 2.54 29.19
C GLU A 87 -9.04 1.23 29.71
N GLU A 88 -8.23 0.45 30.42
CA GLU A 88 -8.77 -0.70 31.11
C GLU A 88 -9.79 -0.12 32.09
N THR A 89 -11.05 -0.50 31.88
CA THR A 89 -12.17 -0.05 32.70
C THR A 89 -12.81 -1.27 33.31
N ILE A 90 -13.11 -1.21 34.60
CA ILE A 90 -14.00 -2.16 35.27
C ILE A 90 -15.31 -1.42 35.46
N GLU A 91 -16.38 -1.92 34.83
CA GLU A 91 -17.72 -1.31 34.89
C GLU A 91 -17.74 0.19 34.49
N GLY A 92 -16.89 0.58 33.53
CA GLY A 92 -16.77 1.97 33.06
C GLY A 92 -15.94 2.90 33.96
N THR A 93 -15.31 2.36 35.01
CA THR A 93 -14.38 3.10 35.87
C THR A 93 -12.94 2.85 35.40
N PRO A 94 -12.17 3.89 35.04
CA PRO A 94 -10.75 3.75 34.69
C PRO A 94 -9.96 3.11 35.83
N ILE A 95 -9.20 2.06 35.52
CA ILE A 95 -8.30 1.43 36.49
C ILE A 95 -7.10 2.36 36.75
N PRO A 96 -6.75 2.65 38.02
CA PRO A 96 -5.58 3.46 38.34
C PRO A 96 -4.27 2.86 37.79
N GLU A 97 -3.35 3.71 37.32
CA GLU A 97 -2.13 3.30 36.60
C GLU A 97 -1.24 2.33 37.38
N GLU A 98 -1.29 2.35 38.71
CA GLU A 98 -0.53 1.45 39.58
C GLU A 98 -1.00 -0.02 39.53
N TYR A 99 -2.20 -0.28 39.01
CA TYR A 99 -2.76 -1.63 38.83
C TYR A 99 -2.70 -2.12 37.38
N ILE A 100 -2.25 -1.27 36.44
CA ILE A 100 -2.07 -1.64 35.04
C ILE A 100 -0.74 -2.40 34.89
N ASN A 101 -0.80 -3.63 34.39
CA ASN A 101 0.38 -4.45 34.16
C ASN A 101 1.23 -3.83 33.01
N LYS A 102 2.38 -3.23 33.34
CA LYS A 102 3.21 -2.42 32.41
C LYS A 102 3.84 -3.17 31.24
N GLU A 103 3.71 -4.50 31.17
CA GLU A 103 4.04 -5.28 29.98
C GLU A 103 2.92 -5.16 28.93
N GLU A 104 2.61 -3.94 28.52
CA GLU A 104 1.61 -3.69 27.48
C GLU A 104 2.12 -4.24 26.13
N LYS A 105 1.49 -5.33 25.67
CA LYS A 105 1.64 -5.79 24.27
C LYS A 105 1.05 -4.74 23.33
N LYS A 106 1.90 -3.81 22.87
CA LYS A 106 1.56 -2.90 21.78
C LYS A 106 1.18 -3.72 20.55
N SER A 107 -0.08 -3.59 20.14
CA SER A 107 -0.58 -4.18 18.91
C SER A 107 -0.44 -3.18 17.77
N PHE A 108 -0.17 -3.70 16.58
CA PHE A 108 0.05 -2.88 15.39
C PHE A 108 -0.94 -3.28 14.30
N GLU A 109 -1.48 -2.27 13.63
CA GLU A 109 -2.18 -2.47 12.37
C GLU A 109 -1.13 -2.44 11.27
N VAL A 110 -1.08 -3.47 10.43
CA VAL A 110 -0.21 -3.50 9.27
C VAL A 110 -1.06 -3.68 8.03
N ILE A 111 -1.04 -2.68 7.16
CA ILE A 111 -1.89 -2.63 5.97
C ILE A 111 -1.01 -2.48 4.74
N GLY A 112 -1.47 -3.07 3.64
CA GLY A 112 -0.94 -2.75 2.32
C GLY A 112 -1.65 -1.53 1.76
N LEU A 113 -0.92 -0.67 1.04
CA LEU A 113 -1.51 0.40 0.24
C LEU A 113 -1.00 0.36 -1.20
N GLU A 114 -1.94 0.34 -2.15
CA GLU A 114 -1.68 0.46 -3.58
C GLU A 114 -2.21 1.79 -4.13
N VAL A 115 -1.41 2.52 -4.91
CA VAL A 115 -1.74 3.86 -5.41
C VAL A 115 -2.14 3.81 -6.88
N LYS A 116 -3.42 4.00 -7.15
CA LYS A 116 -3.97 4.06 -8.50
C LYS A 116 -4.76 5.33 -8.70
N GLY A 117 -4.28 6.22 -9.57
CA GLY A 117 -4.96 7.49 -9.84
C GLY A 117 -6.45 7.35 -10.23
N ASN A 118 -6.82 6.23 -10.89
CA ASN A 118 -8.20 5.87 -11.26
C ASN A 118 -8.85 4.83 -10.31
N GLY A 119 -8.13 4.31 -9.33
CA GLY A 119 -8.59 3.26 -8.40
C GLY A 119 -8.77 1.87 -9.02
N TYR A 120 -8.25 1.62 -10.23
CA TYR A 120 -8.38 0.32 -10.89
C TYR A 120 -7.09 -0.49 -10.76
N LEU A 121 -7.23 -1.77 -10.43
CA LEU A 121 -6.15 -2.76 -10.39
C LEU A 121 -6.29 -3.72 -11.57
N ASP A 122 -5.17 -4.06 -12.19
CA ASP A 122 -5.16 -5.12 -13.20
C ASP A 122 -5.35 -6.52 -12.56
N GLN A 123 -5.47 -7.56 -13.40
CA GLN A 123 -5.72 -8.92 -12.92
C GLN A 123 -4.57 -9.48 -12.08
N ILE A 124 -3.33 -9.14 -12.41
CA ILE A 124 -2.13 -9.62 -11.71
C ILE A 124 -2.08 -8.95 -10.34
N GLU A 125 -2.27 -7.62 -10.29
CA GLU A 125 -2.34 -6.85 -9.05
C GLU A 125 -3.44 -7.35 -8.12
N LYS A 126 -4.63 -7.66 -8.67
CA LYS A 126 -5.71 -8.29 -7.90
C LYS A 126 -5.29 -9.64 -7.35
N GLY A 127 -4.69 -10.50 -8.16
CA GLY A 127 -4.20 -11.81 -7.74
C GLY A 127 -3.20 -11.72 -6.59
N MET A 128 -2.24 -10.79 -6.68
CA MET A 128 -1.29 -10.52 -5.60
C MET A 128 -1.99 -10.03 -4.33
N CYS A 129 -2.96 -9.11 -4.42
CA CYS A 129 -3.74 -8.65 -3.27
C CYS A 129 -4.52 -9.77 -2.59
N PHE A 130 -5.23 -10.61 -3.36
CA PHE A 130 -5.94 -11.76 -2.82
C PHE A 130 -4.99 -12.72 -2.11
N TRP A 131 -3.82 -12.99 -2.71
CA TRP A 131 -2.82 -13.85 -2.11
C TRP A 131 -2.30 -13.30 -0.77
N LEU A 132 -1.91 -12.01 -0.74
CA LEU A 132 -1.39 -11.34 0.47
C LEU A 132 -2.41 -11.34 1.61
N LEU A 133 -3.69 -11.10 1.31
CA LEU A 133 -4.78 -11.15 2.29
C LEU A 133 -5.07 -12.58 2.76
N GLY A 134 -5.08 -13.55 1.83
CA GLY A 134 -5.33 -14.96 2.17
C GLY A 134 -4.27 -15.57 3.07
N HIS A 135 -3.04 -15.03 3.06
CA HIS A 135 -1.93 -15.47 3.89
C HIS A 135 -1.69 -14.57 5.11
N ASN A 136 -2.62 -13.66 5.43
CA ASN A 136 -2.53 -12.75 6.57
C ASN A 136 -1.24 -11.90 6.63
N ILE A 137 -0.67 -11.58 5.47
CA ILE A 137 0.52 -10.70 5.39
C ILE A 137 0.13 -9.26 5.75
N PHE A 138 -1.06 -8.85 5.33
CA PHE A 138 -1.68 -7.59 5.69
C PHE A 138 -3.07 -7.84 6.26
N SER A 139 -3.45 -7.10 7.31
CA SER A 139 -4.80 -7.19 7.87
C SER A 139 -5.87 -6.69 6.88
N ARG A 140 -5.50 -5.67 6.09
CA ARG A 140 -6.29 -5.13 4.98
C ARG A 140 -5.38 -4.54 3.90
N ILE A 141 -5.96 -4.34 2.73
CA ILE A 141 -5.32 -3.65 1.61
C ILE A 141 -6.21 -2.50 1.19
N LEU A 142 -5.65 -1.30 1.14
CA LEU A 142 -6.33 -0.10 0.65
C LEU A 142 -5.84 0.28 -0.74
N ILE A 143 -6.73 0.87 -1.54
CA ILE A 143 -6.41 1.45 -2.85
C ILE A 143 -6.62 2.95 -2.75
N ALA A 144 -5.53 3.71 -2.80
CA ALA A 144 -5.59 5.17 -2.85
C ALA A 144 -5.89 5.62 -4.28
N LYS A 145 -6.95 6.40 -4.46
CA LYS A 145 -7.33 7.02 -5.73
C LYS A 145 -7.65 8.49 -5.58
N ARG A 146 -7.71 9.21 -6.70
CA ARG A 146 -8.16 10.60 -6.69
C ARG A 146 -9.64 10.66 -6.34
N GLY A 147 -9.97 11.60 -5.46
CA GLY A 147 -11.36 11.91 -5.12
C GLY A 147 -12.04 12.76 -6.19
N LYS A 148 -13.30 13.10 -5.92
CA LYS A 148 -14.10 13.96 -6.82
C LYS A 148 -13.56 15.39 -6.82
N LYS A 149 -13.08 15.89 -5.68
CA LYS A 149 -12.53 17.24 -5.56
C LYS A 149 -11.04 17.27 -5.87
N ALA A 150 -10.57 18.40 -6.40
CA ALA A 150 -9.16 18.60 -6.68
C ALA A 150 -8.33 18.43 -5.41
N GLY A 151 -7.39 17.47 -5.45
CA GLY A 151 -6.51 17.18 -4.34
C GLY A 151 -7.08 16.25 -3.27
N GLU A 152 -8.35 15.85 -3.35
CA GLU A 152 -8.91 14.83 -2.48
C GLU A 152 -8.31 13.45 -2.78
N ILE A 153 -8.08 12.67 -1.73
CA ILE A 153 -7.66 11.27 -1.81
C ILE A 153 -8.78 10.42 -1.21
N GLU A 154 -9.26 9.46 -1.98
CA GLU A 154 -10.19 8.44 -1.52
C GLU A 154 -9.43 7.13 -1.32
N TYR A 155 -9.71 6.44 -0.22
CA TYR A 155 -9.16 5.13 0.09
C TYR A 155 -10.27 4.11 -0.01
N LEU A 156 -10.13 3.16 -0.94
CA LEU A 156 -11.09 2.07 -1.12
C LEU A 156 -10.53 0.81 -0.46
N ASP A 157 -11.34 0.10 0.31
CA ASP A 157 -10.97 -1.23 0.77
C ASP A 157 -10.99 -2.21 -0.41
N PHE A 158 -9.92 -2.99 -0.55
CA PHE A 158 -9.76 -3.95 -1.65
C PHE A 158 -10.85 -5.03 -1.60
N LYS A 159 -11.16 -5.57 -0.42
CA LYS A 159 -12.17 -6.62 -0.26
C LYS A 159 -13.55 -6.06 -0.59
N GLU A 160 -13.91 -4.88 -0.09
CA GLU A 160 -15.21 -4.27 -0.41
C GLU A 160 -15.39 -4.00 -1.92
N ARG A 161 -14.30 -3.65 -2.60
CA ARG A 161 -14.33 -3.33 -4.03
C ARG A 161 -14.39 -4.55 -4.93
N TYR A 162 -13.63 -5.60 -4.64
CA TYR A 162 -13.43 -6.73 -5.54
C TYR A 162 -13.89 -8.09 -5.00
N ASN A 163 -14.23 -8.19 -3.72
CA ASN A 163 -14.76 -9.39 -3.09
C ASN A 163 -16.27 -9.25 -2.82
N LYS A 164 -17.01 -8.69 -3.79
CA LYS A 164 -18.47 -8.76 -3.78
C LYS A 164 -18.85 -10.17 -4.22
N ASN A 165 -19.29 -10.97 -3.25
CA ASN A 165 -19.98 -12.25 -3.49
C ASN A 165 -21.13 -12.08 -4.48
#